data_AF-A0A1A6A104-F1
#
_entry.id   AF-A0A1A6A104-F1
#
_cell.length_a   1.000
_cell.length_b   1.000
_cell.length_c   1.000
_cell.angle_alpha   90.00
_cell.angle_beta   90.00
_cell.angle_gamma   90.00
#
_symmetry.space_group_name_H-M   'P 1'
#
loop_
_entity.id
_entity.type
_entity.pdbx_description
1 polymer ?
#
loop_
_entity_poly.entity_id
_entity_poly.type
_entity_poly.pdbx_seq_one_letter_code
_entity_poly.pdbx_strand_id
1 'polypeptide(L)'
;MSTSTSASSTSSSSHSYSLSSTAYTLPILHAARHPSSSVLGVFLGPISSTQTQVDPKSESQALIEVDEAIPLIHSYTNLSPITEIALSLVTEYANLRKKRIVGIYLAKEYGNDSLTRSAERILGALREQQRFDGVFALVLDNDKLSKGEFAYIPTYPSWSPGRIISSHLPSHKWCEP
;
A
#
# COMPACT_ATOMS: atom_id res chain seq x y z
N MET A 1 42.38 11.50 12.62
CA MET A 1 41.68 12.02 11.44
C MET A 1 40.27 11.47 11.48
N SER A 2 39.35 12.28 11.99
CA SER A 2 37.96 11.91 12.24
C SER A 2 37.15 12.20 10.99
N THR A 3 36.59 11.18 10.34
CA THR A 3 35.65 11.37 9.23
C THR A 3 34.24 11.14 9.76
N SER A 4 33.52 12.24 9.96
CA SER A 4 32.09 12.29 10.22
C SER A 4 31.32 11.97 8.93
N THR A 5 30.60 10.86 8.90
CA THR A 5 29.65 10.56 7.82
C THR A 5 28.31 11.19 8.18
N SER A 6 27.93 12.24 7.46
CA SER A 6 26.66 12.94 7.56
C SER A 6 25.49 12.06 7.08
N ALA A 7 24.49 11.87 7.94
CA ALA A 7 23.23 11.25 7.57
C ALA A 7 22.43 12.21 6.67
N SER A 8 22.08 11.77 5.46
CA SER A 8 21.21 12.51 4.54
C SER A 8 19.75 12.38 5.01
N SER A 9 19.13 13.52 5.30
CA SER A 9 17.72 13.64 5.71
C SER A 9 16.78 13.38 4.53
N THR A 10 16.01 12.29 4.56
CA THR A 10 14.91 12.03 3.63
C THR A 10 13.69 12.87 4.01
N SER A 11 13.18 13.68 3.08
CA SER A 11 11.99 14.52 3.25
C SER A 11 10.72 13.65 3.33
N SER A 12 10.12 13.54 4.52
CA SER A 12 8.80 12.92 4.68
C SER A 12 7.71 13.89 4.22
N SER A 13 7.13 13.67 3.05
CA SER A 13 5.88 14.35 2.65
C SER A 13 4.75 13.91 3.60
N SER A 14 4.33 14.83 4.48
CA SER A 14 3.26 14.58 5.44
C SER A 14 1.91 14.67 4.75
N HIS A 15 1.24 13.53 4.63
CA HIS A 15 -0.11 13.41 4.06
C HIS A 15 -1.11 13.13 5.17
N SER A 16 -2.29 13.74 5.09
CA SER A 16 -3.44 13.40 5.93
C SER A 16 -4.47 12.65 5.09
N TYR A 17 -5.20 11.71 5.69
CA TYR A 17 -6.16 10.85 4.98
C TYR A 17 -7.53 10.93 5.64
N SER A 18 -8.58 11.07 4.85
CA SER A 18 -9.97 11.04 5.30
C SER A 18 -10.72 9.91 4.61
N LEU A 19 -11.26 8.96 5.38
CA LEU A 19 -12.01 7.82 4.85
C LEU A 19 -13.52 8.08 4.94
N SER A 20 -14.23 7.85 3.83
CA SER A 20 -15.69 7.78 3.83
C SER A 20 -16.17 6.58 4.65
N SER A 21 -17.44 6.61 5.11
CA SER A 21 -18.02 5.48 5.83
C SER A 21 -17.94 4.18 5.02
N THR A 22 -18.21 4.24 3.72
CA THR A 22 -18.14 3.06 2.85
C THR A 22 -16.72 2.54 2.70
N ALA A 23 -15.74 3.44 2.52
CA ALA A 23 -14.34 3.07 2.43
C ALA A 23 -13.81 2.46 3.73
N TYR A 24 -14.34 2.89 4.88
CA TYR A 24 -14.00 2.32 6.18
C TYR A 24 -14.68 0.97 6.45
N THR A 25 -15.96 0.81 6.08
CA THR A 25 -16.74 -0.37 6.44
C THR A 25 -16.48 -1.56 5.52
N LEU A 26 -16.27 -1.35 4.22
CA LEU A 26 -16.10 -2.46 3.26
C LEU A 26 -14.89 -3.36 3.53
N PRO A 27 -13.69 -2.85 3.88
CA PRO A 27 -12.57 -3.71 4.21
C PRO A 27 -12.84 -4.60 5.42
N ILE A 28 -13.52 -4.06 6.46
CA ILE A 28 -13.94 -4.82 7.63
C ILE A 28 -14.91 -5.94 7.23
N LEU A 29 -15.94 -5.62 6.43
CA LEU A 29 -16.89 -6.62 5.96
C LEU A 29 -16.24 -7.68 5.06
N HIS A 30 -15.28 -7.28 4.23
CA HIS A 30 -14.52 -8.20 3.39
C HIS A 30 -13.71 -9.18 4.23
N ALA A 31 -13.01 -8.69 5.26
CA ALA A 31 -12.26 -9.53 6.20
C ALA A 31 -13.20 -10.44 7.02
N ALA A 32 -14.30 -9.90 7.55
CA ALA A 32 -15.26 -10.65 8.35
C ALA A 32 -15.98 -11.76 7.56
N ARG A 33 -16.20 -11.56 6.25
CA ARG A 33 -16.77 -12.59 5.37
C ARG A 33 -15.78 -13.74 5.11
N HIS A 34 -14.48 -13.48 5.20
CA HIS A 34 -13.41 -14.44 4.91
C HIS A 34 -12.41 -14.54 6.08
N PRO A 35 -12.86 -14.98 7.28
CA PRO A 35 -12.05 -14.92 8.49
C PRO A 35 -10.81 -15.83 8.46
N SER A 36 -10.88 -16.94 7.72
CA SER A 36 -9.80 -17.91 7.54
C SER A 36 -9.03 -17.71 6.24
N SER A 37 -8.94 -16.47 5.75
CA SER A 37 -8.21 -16.18 4.51
C SER A 37 -7.65 -14.76 4.52
N SER A 38 -6.52 -14.59 3.84
CA SER A 38 -5.98 -13.26 3.61
C SER A 38 -6.77 -12.56 2.51
N VAL A 39 -7.19 -11.32 2.77
CA VAL A 39 -7.94 -10.51 1.81
C VAL A 39 -7.15 -9.27 1.39
N LEU A 40 -7.21 -8.93 0.12
CA LEU A 40 -6.61 -7.74 -0.46
C LEU A 40 -7.69 -6.92 -1.15
N GLY A 41 -7.63 -5.60 -1.00
CA GLY A 41 -8.42 -4.68 -1.78
C GLY A 41 -7.72 -3.34 -1.95
N VAL A 42 -8.38 -2.43 -2.66
CA VAL A 42 -7.84 -1.12 -3.00
C VAL A 42 -8.77 0.00 -2.57
N PHE A 43 -8.18 1.15 -2.29
CA PHE A 43 -8.87 2.39 -1.99
C PHE A 43 -8.82 3.30 -3.21
N LEU A 44 -9.95 3.92 -3.52
CA LEU A 44 -10.05 4.97 -4.51
C LEU A 44 -10.29 6.32 -3.84
N GLY A 45 -9.80 7.35 -4.51
CA GLY A 45 -10.07 8.74 -4.17
C GLY A 45 -10.19 9.58 -5.44
N PRO A 46 -10.83 10.75 -5.37
CA PRO A 46 -10.87 11.68 -6.49
C PRO A 46 -9.44 12.07 -6.90
N ILE A 47 -9.23 12.26 -8.21
CA ILE A 47 -7.99 12.90 -8.70
C ILE A 47 -8.11 14.38 -8.33
N SER A 48 -7.76 14.74 -7.10
CA SER A 48 -7.75 16.14 -6.72
C SER A 48 -6.67 16.87 -7.52
N SER A 49 -7.07 17.92 -8.24
CA SER A 49 -6.14 18.85 -8.91
C SER A 49 -5.34 19.68 -7.90
N THR A 50 -5.73 19.66 -6.62
CA THR A 50 -5.02 20.30 -5.52
C THR A 50 -3.92 19.39 -4.97
N GLN A 51 -3.01 18.94 -5.82
CA GLN A 51 -1.60 19.10 -5.47
C GLN A 51 -1.27 20.58 -5.67
N THR A 52 -2.01 21.47 -5.00
CA THR A 52 -1.73 22.89 -5.05
C THR A 52 -0.32 22.99 -4.53
N GLN A 53 0.56 23.59 -5.33
CA GLN A 53 1.91 23.92 -4.91
C GLN A 53 1.81 24.58 -3.53
N VAL A 54 2.07 23.79 -2.50
CA VAL A 54 2.11 24.28 -1.14
C VAL A 54 3.39 25.09 -1.12
N ASP A 55 3.24 26.39 -0.91
CA ASP A 55 4.37 27.28 -0.69
C ASP A 55 5.36 26.60 0.26
N PRO A 56 6.68 26.61 -0.01
CA PRO A 56 7.68 25.94 0.82
C PRO A 56 7.81 26.48 2.26
N LYS A 57 6.88 27.35 2.68
CA LYS A 57 6.76 27.97 4.01
C LYS A 57 5.47 27.63 4.75
N SER A 58 4.54 26.89 4.15
CA SER A 58 3.31 26.46 4.83
C SER A 58 3.37 24.95 5.10
N GLU A 59 3.36 24.54 6.36
CA GLU A 59 3.25 23.15 6.81
C GLU A 59 1.85 22.54 6.52
N SER A 60 1.23 22.89 5.39
CA SER A 60 -0.09 22.39 5.04
C SER A 60 0.03 20.96 4.51
N GLN A 61 -0.33 19.99 5.35
CA GLN A 61 -0.39 18.57 4.99
C GLN A 61 -1.39 18.37 3.86
N ALA A 62 -1.00 17.65 2.80
CA ALA A 62 -1.91 17.34 1.70
C ALA A 62 -2.99 16.35 2.19
N LEU A 63 -4.26 16.78 2.18
CA LEU A 63 -5.41 15.94 2.53
C LEU A 63 -5.80 15.07 1.33
N ILE A 64 -5.81 13.77 1.55
CA ILE A 64 -6.21 12.75 0.58
C ILE A 64 -7.56 12.19 1.01
N GLU A 65 -8.58 12.44 0.19
CA GLU A 65 -9.91 11.88 0.38
C GLU A 65 -9.97 10.46 -0.18
N VAL A 66 -10.50 9.54 0.63
CA VAL A 66 -10.70 8.13 0.30
C VAL A 66 -12.19 7.86 0.32
N ASP A 67 -12.81 7.86 -0.85
CA ASP A 67 -14.26 7.84 -0.97
C ASP A 67 -14.83 6.44 -1.18
N GLU A 68 -14.03 5.50 -1.68
CA GLU A 68 -14.47 4.16 -2.07
C GLU A 68 -13.41 3.09 -1.77
N ALA A 69 -13.86 1.90 -1.37
CA ALA A 69 -13.02 0.72 -1.21
C ALA A 69 -13.54 -0.40 -2.11
N ILE A 70 -12.63 -1.09 -2.78
CA ILE A 70 -12.96 -2.18 -3.72
C ILE A 70 -12.28 -3.47 -3.23
N PRO A 71 -13.07 -4.46 -2.75
CA PRO A 71 -12.59 -5.81 -2.52
C PRO A 71 -12.04 -6.43 -3.79
N LEU A 72 -10.78 -6.87 -3.79
CA LEU A 72 -10.18 -7.53 -4.96
C LEU A 72 -10.24 -9.05 -4.84
N ILE A 73 -9.61 -9.60 -3.80
CA ILE A 73 -9.41 -11.05 -3.68
C ILE A 73 -9.37 -11.49 -2.21
N HIS A 74 -9.75 -12.75 -1.97
CA HIS A 74 -9.78 -13.40 -0.65
C HIS A 74 -9.19 -14.82 -0.69
N SER A 75 -8.42 -15.15 -1.73
CA SER A 75 -7.71 -16.42 -1.87
C SER A 75 -6.45 -16.19 -2.70
N TYR A 76 -5.35 -16.84 -2.34
CA TYR A 76 -4.08 -16.80 -3.08
C TYR A 76 -3.57 -15.39 -3.42
N THR A 77 -3.56 -14.46 -2.46
CA THR A 77 -3.05 -13.09 -2.65
C THR A 77 -1.60 -12.99 -3.15
N ASN A 78 -0.85 -14.10 -3.08
CA ASN A 78 0.53 -14.21 -3.55
C ASN A 78 0.69 -14.77 -4.97
N LEU A 79 -0.37 -15.29 -5.62
CA LEU A 79 -0.34 -15.77 -7.00
C LEU A 79 -0.74 -14.61 -7.94
N SER A 80 0.28 -13.91 -8.43
CA SER A 80 0.24 -12.60 -9.10
C SER A 80 -0.73 -12.37 -10.27
N PRO A 81 -1.16 -13.35 -11.09
CA PRO A 81 -1.93 -13.05 -12.30
C PRO A 81 -3.29 -12.38 -12.03
N ILE A 82 -4.03 -12.86 -11.03
CA ILE A 82 -5.38 -12.33 -10.75
C ILE A 82 -5.28 -10.93 -10.14
N THR A 83 -4.33 -10.70 -9.23
CA THR A 83 -4.11 -9.38 -8.64
C THR A 83 -3.72 -8.36 -9.71
N GLU A 84 -2.86 -8.74 -10.66
CA GLU A 84 -2.44 -7.85 -11.75
C GLU A 84 -3.61 -7.48 -12.67
N ILE A 85 -4.41 -8.46 -13.08
CA ILE A 85 -5.62 -8.22 -13.89
C ILE A 85 -6.62 -7.37 -13.10
N ALA A 86 -6.85 -7.67 -11.82
CA ALA A 86 -7.78 -6.93 -10.98
C ALA A 86 -7.35 -5.47 -10.80
N LEU A 87 -6.05 -5.21 -10.60
CA LEU A 87 -5.51 -3.86 -10.53
C LEU A 87 -5.64 -3.11 -11.86
N SER A 88 -5.46 -3.78 -12.99
CA SER A 88 -5.68 -3.19 -14.32
C SER A 88 -7.16 -2.81 -14.51
N LEU A 89 -8.09 -3.71 -14.18
CA LEU A 89 -9.53 -3.45 -14.26
C LEU A 89 -9.97 -2.30 -13.33
N VAL A 90 -9.46 -2.26 -12.10
CA VAL A 90 -9.78 -1.18 -11.18
C VAL A 90 -9.16 0.14 -11.62
N THR A 91 -7.97 0.12 -12.21
CA THR A 91 -7.36 1.34 -12.78
C THR A 91 -8.26 1.93 -13.86
N GLU A 92 -8.79 1.10 -14.76
CA GLU A 92 -9.71 1.56 -15.79
C GLU A 92 -11.05 2.04 -15.22
N TYR A 93 -11.61 1.29 -14.26
CA TYR A 93 -12.81 1.72 -13.52
C TYR A 93 -12.62 3.08 -12.84
N ALA A 94 -11.45 3.31 -12.23
CA ALA A 94 -11.12 4.58 -11.59
C ALA A 94 -11.01 5.71 -12.62
N ASN A 95 -10.35 5.47 -13.75
CA ASN A 95 -10.23 6.44 -14.86
C ASN A 95 -11.60 6.89 -15.37
N LEU A 96 -12.51 5.95 -15.62
CA LEU A 96 -13.89 6.23 -16.07
C LEU A 96 -14.67 7.11 -15.08
N ARG A 97 -14.29 7.09 -13.80
CA ARG A 97 -14.91 7.87 -12.73
C ARG A 97 -14.10 9.09 -12.28
N LYS A 98 -13.03 9.45 -12.98
CA LYS A 98 -12.10 10.54 -12.61
C LYS A 98 -11.49 10.36 -11.21
N LYS A 99 -11.23 9.11 -10.85
CA LYS A 99 -10.61 8.69 -9.60
C LYS A 99 -9.25 8.05 -9.86
N ARG A 100 -8.48 7.85 -8.79
CA ARG A 100 -7.23 7.09 -8.79
C ARG A 100 -7.20 6.11 -7.62
N ILE A 101 -6.35 5.11 -7.72
CA ILE A 101 -6.03 4.26 -6.55
C ILE A 101 -5.15 5.07 -5.60
N VAL A 102 -5.63 5.29 -4.39
CA VAL A 102 -4.93 6.05 -3.32
C VAL A 102 -4.31 5.14 -2.28
N GLY A 103 -4.62 3.84 -2.28
CA GLY A 103 -4.02 2.91 -1.35
C GLY A 103 -4.52 1.49 -1.50
N ILE A 104 -4.01 0.61 -0.64
CA ILE A 104 -4.45 -0.78 -0.53
C ILE A 104 -4.87 -1.11 0.90
N TYR A 105 -5.71 -2.11 1.07
CA TYR A 105 -5.91 -2.73 2.37
C TYR A 105 -5.62 -4.23 2.31
N LEU A 106 -5.09 -4.76 3.40
CA LEU A 106 -4.74 -6.16 3.54
C LEU A 106 -5.19 -6.66 4.91
N ALA A 107 -6.04 -7.66 4.97
CA ALA A 107 -6.21 -8.46 6.18
C ALA A 107 -5.46 -9.78 5.99
N LYS A 108 -4.64 -10.17 6.96
CA LYS A 108 -3.91 -11.44 6.89
C LYS A 108 -4.63 -12.49 7.72
N GLU A 109 -4.70 -13.70 7.20
CA GLU A 109 -5.20 -14.86 7.96
C GLU A 109 -4.34 -15.11 9.21
N TYR A 110 -3.02 -15.02 9.03
CA TYR A 110 -2.05 -15.18 10.10
C TYR A 110 -0.88 -14.21 9.91
N GLY A 111 -0.32 -13.73 11.01
CA GLY A 111 0.91 -12.96 11.03
C GLY A 111 0.79 -11.62 11.74
N ASN A 112 1.91 -10.92 11.79
CA ASN A 112 2.08 -9.63 12.48
C ASN A 112 1.37 -8.45 11.78
N ASP A 113 1.51 -7.26 12.34
CA ASP A 113 0.91 -6.01 11.83
C ASP A 113 1.61 -5.43 10.58
N SER A 114 2.51 -6.19 9.92
CA SER A 114 3.29 -5.72 8.77
C SER A 114 2.70 -6.11 7.42
N LEU A 115 3.05 -5.35 6.38
CA LEU A 115 2.72 -5.68 5.00
C LEU A 115 3.42 -6.97 4.55
N THR A 116 2.82 -7.64 3.57
CA THR A 116 3.50 -8.72 2.84
C THR A 116 4.40 -8.12 1.76
N ARG A 117 5.45 -8.85 1.36
CA ARG A 117 6.34 -8.44 0.25
C ARG A 117 5.57 -8.15 -1.04
N SER A 118 4.50 -8.88 -1.29
CA SER A 118 3.61 -8.66 -2.44
C SER A 118 2.88 -7.32 -2.33
N ALA A 119 2.34 -6.99 -1.16
CA ALA A 119 1.68 -5.71 -0.90
C ALA A 119 2.66 -4.52 -1.00
N GLU A 120 3.89 -4.66 -0.50
CA GLU A 120 4.94 -3.65 -0.66
C GLU A 120 5.28 -3.38 -2.14
N ARG A 121 5.36 -4.43 -2.96
CA ARG A 121 5.58 -4.30 -4.41
C ARG A 121 4.42 -3.59 -5.11
N ILE A 122 3.18 -3.92 -4.74
CA ILE A 122 2.00 -3.25 -5.29
C ILE A 122 2.03 -1.76 -4.94
N LEU A 123 2.33 -1.40 -3.69
CA LEU A 123 2.47 0.00 -3.29
C LEU A 123 3.55 0.74 -4.07
N GLY A 124 4.73 0.14 -4.23
CA GLY A 124 5.82 0.71 -5.02
C GLY A 124 5.41 0.94 -6.48
N ALA A 125 4.79 -0.07 -7.10
CA ALA A 125 4.29 0.02 -8.47
C ALA A 125 3.23 1.12 -8.64
N LEU A 126 2.26 1.21 -7.73
CA LEU A 126 1.21 2.24 -7.78
C LEU A 126 1.78 3.66 -7.67
N ARG A 127 2.76 3.87 -6.78
CA ARG A 127 3.43 5.17 -6.62
C ARG A 127 4.14 5.60 -7.90
N GLU A 128 4.90 4.69 -8.49
CA GLU A 128 5.67 4.96 -9.71
C GLU A 128 4.77 5.14 -10.93
N GLN A 129 3.84 4.21 -11.17
CA GLN A 129 2.94 4.24 -12.33
C GLN A 129 2.05 5.48 -12.34
N GLN A 130 1.55 5.90 -11.17
CA GLN A 130 0.65 7.03 -11.09
C GLN A 130 1.31 8.35 -10.69
N ARG A 131 2.64 8.37 -10.47
CA ARG A 131 3.41 9.54 -10.01
C ARG A 131 2.77 10.24 -8.80
N PHE A 132 2.50 9.47 -7.75
CA PHE A 132 1.82 9.96 -6.56
C PHE A 132 2.39 9.34 -5.28
N ASP A 133 2.94 10.20 -4.43
CA ASP A 133 3.61 9.77 -3.20
C ASP A 133 2.65 9.50 -2.04
N GLY A 134 1.40 9.95 -2.17
CA GLY A 134 0.33 9.76 -1.19
C GLY A 134 -0.32 8.38 -1.19
N VAL A 135 0.27 7.37 -1.85
CA VAL A 135 -0.27 6.00 -1.81
C VAL A 135 0.02 5.37 -0.44
N PHE A 136 -1.00 4.92 0.28
CA PHE A 136 -0.88 4.32 1.61
C PHE A 136 -1.37 2.86 1.65
N ALA A 137 -1.11 2.18 2.77
CA ALA A 137 -1.74 0.90 3.05
C ALA A 137 -2.37 0.86 4.45
N LEU A 138 -3.43 0.07 4.56
CA LEU A 138 -4.00 -0.32 5.85
C LEU A 138 -3.89 -1.83 6.03
N VAL A 139 -3.26 -2.25 7.12
CA VAL A 139 -3.31 -3.65 7.55
C VAL A 139 -4.49 -3.79 8.51
N LEU A 140 -5.34 -4.78 8.27
CA LEU A 140 -6.41 -5.16 9.18
C LEU A 140 -5.94 -6.33 10.03
N ASP A 141 -6.00 -6.14 11.34
CA ASP A 141 -5.75 -7.17 12.34
C ASP A 141 -7.06 -7.91 12.64
N ASN A 142 -7.14 -9.15 12.16
CA ASN A 142 -8.32 -10.00 12.33
C ASN A 142 -8.56 -10.37 13.81
N ASP A 143 -7.52 -10.45 14.63
CA ASP A 143 -7.67 -10.74 16.06
C ASP A 143 -8.30 -9.55 16.78
N LYS A 144 -7.83 -8.33 16.51
CA LYS A 144 -8.47 -7.10 17.04
C LYS A 144 -9.90 -6.95 16.53
N LEU A 145 -10.14 -7.26 15.26
CA LEU A 145 -11.47 -7.23 14.68
C LEU A 145 -12.43 -8.19 15.40
N SER A 146 -11.97 -9.42 15.68
CA SER A 146 -12.78 -10.42 16.39
C SER A 146 -13.14 -10.02 17.83
N LYS A 147 -12.31 -9.17 18.45
CA LYS A 147 -12.50 -8.65 19.81
C LYS A 147 -13.31 -7.35 19.85
N GLY A 148 -13.71 -6.80 18.70
CA GLY A 148 -14.38 -5.51 18.62
C GLY A 148 -13.47 -4.31 18.91
N GLU A 149 -12.15 -4.49 18.81
CA GLU A 149 -11.15 -3.44 18.97
C GLU A 149 -10.85 -2.74 17.65
N PHE A 150 -10.12 -1.61 17.70
CA PHE A 150 -9.66 -0.92 16.49
C PHE A 150 -8.67 -1.80 15.71
N ALA A 151 -9.14 -2.35 14.59
CA ALA A 151 -8.38 -3.32 13.79
C ALA A 151 -7.43 -2.71 12.74
N TYR A 152 -7.57 -1.42 12.44
CA TYR A 152 -6.78 -0.77 11.39
C TYR A 152 -5.39 -0.36 11.88
N ILE A 153 -4.36 -0.83 11.19
CA ILE A 153 -2.97 -0.43 11.38
C ILE A 153 -2.50 0.32 10.11
N PRO A 154 -2.32 1.65 10.19
CA PRO A 154 -1.81 2.41 9.06
C PRO A 154 -0.35 2.05 8.80
N THR A 155 -0.05 1.68 7.55
CA THR A 155 1.30 1.37 7.08
C THR A 155 1.68 2.33 5.97
N TYR A 156 2.75 3.07 6.21
CA TYR A 156 3.38 3.92 5.23
C TYR A 156 4.64 3.18 4.75
N PRO A 157 4.73 2.81 3.46
CA PRO A 157 5.93 2.15 2.99
C PRO A 157 7.09 3.13 3.17
N SER A 158 8.10 2.71 3.93
CA SER A 158 9.36 3.46 4.03
C SER A 158 10.02 3.43 2.67
N TRP A 159 9.97 4.54 1.94
CA TRP A 159 10.71 4.68 0.69
C TRP A 159 12.20 4.63 1.03
N SER A 160 12.87 3.51 0.72
CA SER A 160 14.32 3.43 0.66
C SER A 160 14.73 3.32 -0.83
N PRO A 161 15.31 4.36 -1.44
CA PRO A 161 15.84 4.23 -2.79
C PRO A 161 17.06 3.29 -2.70
N GLY A 162 17.01 2.13 -3.36
CA GLY A 162 18.23 1.35 -3.62
C GLY A 162 18.36 -0.05 -3.00
N ARG A 163 17.28 -0.74 -2.58
CA ARG A 163 17.42 -2.19 -2.30
C ARG A 163 17.33 -3.01 -3.60
N ILE A 164 18.33 -2.84 -4.47
CA ILE A 164 18.65 -3.86 -5.48
C ILE A 164 19.08 -5.09 -4.69
N ILE A 165 18.23 -6.12 -4.70
CA ILE A 165 18.63 -7.44 -4.21
C ILE A 165 19.64 -7.93 -5.24
N SER A 166 20.93 -7.74 -4.97
CA SER A 166 21.99 -8.41 -5.73
C SER A 166 21.76 -9.91 -5.57
N SER A 167 21.22 -10.54 -6.61
CA SER A 167 21.21 -11.99 -6.72
C SER A 167 22.63 -12.42 -7.04
N HIS A 168 23.51 -12.42 -6.04
CA HIS A 168 24.73 -13.21 -6.13
C HIS A 168 24.32 -14.68 -6.10
N LEU A 169 24.22 -15.30 -7.28
CA LEU A 169 24.27 -16.75 -7.38
C LEU A 169 25.63 -17.20 -6.87
N PRO A 170 25.71 -18.18 -5.95
CA PRO A 170 26.97 -18.84 -5.64
C PRO A 170 27.45 -19.56 -6.91
N SER A 171 28.63 -19.22 -7.39
CA SER A 171 29.29 -19.97 -8.46
C SER A 171 29.69 -21.34 -7.90
N HIS A 172 28.85 -22.35 -8.13
CA HIS A 172 29.25 -23.74 -8.00
C HIS A 172 30.34 -24.03 -9.04
N LYS A 173 31.58 -24.20 -8.57
CA LYS A 173 32.66 -24.78 -9.37
C LYS A 173 32.36 -26.27 -9.53
N TRP A 174 32.06 -26.67 -10.76
CA TRP A 174 32.04 -28.06 -11.19
C TRP A 174 33.50 -28.54 -11.27
N CYS A 175 33.86 -29.54 -10.47
CA CYS A 175 35.05 -30.35 -10.70
C CYS A 175 34.69 -31.37 -11.78
N GLU A 176 35.26 -31.22 -12.97
CA GLU A 176 35.28 -32.27 -13.98
C GLU A 176 36.40 -33.30 -13.67
N PRO A 177 36.23 -34.55 -14.13
CA PRO A 177 37.01 -35.71 -13.68
C PRO A 177 38.47 -35.76 -14.16
#